data_AF-A0A6M1YHF8-F1
#
_entry.id   AF-A0A6M1YHF8-F1
#
_cell.length_a   1.000
_cell.length_b   1.000
_cell.length_c   1.000
_cell.angle_alpha   90.00
_cell.angle_beta   90.00
_cell.angle_gamma   90.00
#
_symmetry.space_group_name_H-M   'P 1'
#
loop_
_entity.id
_entity.type
_entity.pdbx_description
1 polymer ?
#
loop_
_entity_poly.entity_id
_entity_poly.type
_entity_poly.pdbx_seq_one_letter_code
_entity_poly.pdbx_strand_id
1 'polypeptide(L)'
;MAPVMSRRKAQSLSFALFLIGLAFISYFKYWWPGIMLTIGIPLAVKQYLLGKAFDTTVSLIVFLGAFITVQFNIKWEIVLPVLFTLGGIYVFFKEFFGPKDIEEEDIEEDKNHEIEEEGEHKD
;
A
#
# COMPACT_ATOMS: atom_id res chain seq x y z
N MET A 1 -5.55 -1.04 15.07
CA MET A 1 -4.35 -1.31 15.89
C MET A 1 -3.72 0.02 16.24
N ALA A 2 -3.22 0.21 17.47
CA ALA A 2 -2.56 1.46 17.85
C ALA A 2 -1.27 1.68 17.02
N PRO A 3 -0.97 2.92 16.60
CA PRO A 3 0.23 3.22 15.81
C PRO A 3 1.50 2.90 16.62
N VAL A 4 2.42 2.15 16.02
CA VAL A 4 3.67 1.72 16.68
C VAL A 4 4.68 2.86 16.75
N MET A 5 4.58 3.83 15.83
CA MET A 5 5.56 4.88 15.65
C MET A 5 4.90 6.21 15.21
N SER A 6 5.50 7.33 15.60
CA SER A 6 5.06 8.65 15.13
C SER A 6 5.24 8.79 13.61
N ARG A 7 4.29 9.46 12.93
CA ARG A 7 4.29 9.66 11.47
C ARG A 7 5.64 10.11 10.92
N ARG A 8 6.32 11.04 11.61
CA ARG A 8 7.64 11.58 11.23
C ARG A 8 8.74 10.52 11.21
N LYS A 9 8.79 9.64 12.22
CA LYS A 9 9.79 8.56 12.28
C LYS A 9 9.50 7.47 11.24
N ALA A 10 8.23 7.13 11.03
CA ALA A 10 7.83 6.16 10.00
C ALA A 10 8.19 6.64 8.59
N GLN A 11 8.03 7.94 8.32
CA GLN A 11 8.42 8.56 7.05
C GLN A 11 9.94 8.56 6.85
N SER A 12 10.73 8.93 7.87
CA SER A 12 12.19 8.86 7.78
C SER A 12 12.69 7.44 7.54
N LEU A 13 12.09 6.44 8.19
CA LEU A 13 12.45 5.03 8.00
C LEU A 13 12.08 4.53 6.60
N SER A 14 10.88 4.88 6.12
CA SER A 14 10.47 4.59 4.75
C SER A 14 11.43 5.20 3.73
N PHE A 15 11.83 6.47 3.91
CA PHE A 15 12.76 7.12 3.00
C PHE A 15 14.14 6.46 3.03
N ALA A 16 14.63 6.08 4.21
CA ALA A 16 15.89 5.33 4.34
C ALA A 16 15.83 3.98 3.61
N LEU A 17 14.75 3.21 3.78
CA LEU A 17 14.54 1.93 3.08
C LEU A 17 14.47 2.12 1.56
N PHE A 18 13.82 3.18 1.10
CA PHE A 18 13.76 3.52 -0.33
C PHE A 18 15.15 3.79 -0.91
N LEU A 19 15.97 4.59 -0.23
CA LEU A 19 17.34 4.89 -0.67
C LEU A 19 18.24 3.65 -0.69
N ILE A 20 18.11 2.78 0.32
CA ILE A 20 18.81 1.50 0.35
C ILE A 20 18.39 0.63 -0.84
N GLY A 21 17.08 0.52 -1.10
CA GLY A 21 16.55 -0.22 -2.25
C GLY A 21 17.08 0.31 -3.59
N LEU A 22 17.14 1.65 -3.75
CA LEU A 22 17.72 2.27 -4.94
C LEU A 22 19.20 1.93 -5.11
N ALA A 23 19.99 1.96 -4.03
CA ALA A 23 21.39 1.59 -4.08
C ALA A 23 21.57 0.13 -4.54
N PHE A 24 20.75 -0.79 -4.02
CA PHE A 24 20.72 -2.18 -4.44
C PHE A 24 20.38 -2.32 -5.93
N ILE A 25 19.28 -1.73 -6.40
CA ILE A 25 18.88 -1.84 -7.82
C ILE A 25 19.96 -1.28 -8.75
N SER A 26 20.55 -0.15 -8.38
CA SER A 26 21.61 0.49 -9.16
C SER A 26 22.84 -0.42 -9.29
N TYR A 27 23.22 -1.11 -8.21
CA TYR A 27 24.33 -2.06 -8.22
C TYR A 27 24.03 -3.31 -9.07
N PHE A 28 22.86 -3.92 -8.86
CA PHE A 28 22.50 -5.18 -9.53
C PHE A 28 22.00 -4.98 -10.97
N LYS A 29 21.78 -3.73 -11.41
CA LYS A 29 21.25 -3.36 -12.74
C LYS A 29 19.88 -3.96 -13.09
N TYR A 30 19.18 -4.58 -12.14
CA TYR A 30 17.81 -5.07 -12.31
C TYR A 30 16.80 -3.93 -12.11
N TRP A 31 16.82 -2.96 -13.02
CA TRP A 31 15.94 -1.80 -13.03
C TRP A 31 14.46 -2.19 -13.01
N TRP A 32 14.11 -3.20 -13.81
CA TRP A 32 12.78 -3.79 -13.85
C TRP A 32 12.87 -5.27 -13.56
N PRO A 33 12.06 -5.85 -12.65
CA PRO A 33 11.01 -5.26 -11.79
C PRO A 33 11.50 -4.62 -10.47
N GLY A 34 12.81 -4.49 -10.24
CA GLY A 34 13.38 -4.07 -8.96
C GLY A 34 12.79 -2.78 -8.39
N ILE A 35 12.57 -1.77 -9.24
CA ILE A 35 12.01 -0.47 -8.81
C ILE A 35 10.63 -0.61 -8.14
N MET A 36 9.78 -1.53 -8.61
CA MET A 36 8.48 -1.75 -7.99
C MET A 36 8.61 -2.17 -6.53
N LEU A 37 9.57 -3.05 -6.20
CA LEU A 37 9.81 -3.46 -4.82
C LEU A 37 10.43 -2.34 -3.98
N THR A 38 11.34 -1.57 -4.57
CA THR A 38 11.98 -0.46 -3.86
C THR A 38 10.99 0.64 -3.50
N ILE A 39 9.93 0.83 -4.27
CA ILE A 39 8.83 1.75 -3.92
C ILE A 39 7.82 1.07 -3.00
N GLY A 40 7.44 -0.17 -3.30
CA GLY A 40 6.38 -0.89 -2.58
C GLY A 40 6.75 -1.25 -1.15
N ILE A 41 7.97 -1.72 -0.90
CA ILE A 41 8.41 -2.15 0.43
C ILE A 41 8.38 -0.99 1.44
N PRO A 42 8.99 0.18 1.16
CA PRO A 42 8.90 1.33 2.06
C PRO A 42 7.47 1.81 2.31
N LEU A 43 6.64 1.81 1.27
CA LEU A 43 5.24 2.21 1.39
C LEU A 43 4.46 1.27 2.32
N ALA A 44 4.62 -0.05 2.13
CA ALA A 44 4.00 -1.06 2.99
C ALA A 44 4.52 -0.98 4.42
N VAL A 45 5.83 -0.79 4.62
CA VAL A 45 6.42 -0.62 5.97
C VAL A 45 5.87 0.64 6.65
N LYS A 46 5.72 1.75 5.92
CA LYS A 46 5.10 2.97 6.45
C LYS A 46 3.66 2.72 6.88
N GLN A 47 2.85 2.08 6.03
CA GLN A 47 1.45 1.74 6.33
C GLN A 47 1.32 0.80 7.54
N TYR A 48 2.24 -0.17 7.64
CA TYR A 48 2.30 -1.10 8.77
C TYR A 48 2.57 -0.38 10.09
N LEU A 49 3.56 0.50 10.09
CA LEU A 49 3.96 1.26 11.29
C LEU A 49 2.88 2.23 11.77
N LEU A 50 1.99 2.66 10.87
CA LEU A 50 0.83 3.51 11.16
C LEU A 50 -0.38 2.73 11.72
N GLY A 51 -0.30 1.41 11.83
CA GLY A 51 -1.37 0.59 12.40
C GLY A 51 -2.48 0.21 11.41
N LYS A 52 -2.37 0.61 10.13
CA LYS A 52 -3.28 0.24 9.03
C LYS A 52 -2.89 -1.13 8.46
N ALA A 53 -3.04 -2.18 9.29
CA ALA A 53 -2.62 -3.54 8.96
C ALA A 53 -3.37 -4.12 7.74
N PHE A 54 -4.62 -3.70 7.53
CA PHE A 54 -5.42 -4.13 6.38
C PHE A 54 -4.88 -3.53 5.07
N ASP A 55 -4.70 -2.20 5.02
CA ASP A 55 -4.10 -1.53 3.86
C ASP A 55 -2.70 -2.03 3.55
N THR A 56 -1.92 -2.33 4.58
CA THR A 56 -0.59 -2.96 4.43
C THR A 56 -0.68 -4.31 3.76
N THR A 57 -1.66 -5.13 4.14
CA THR A 57 -1.83 -6.47 3.57
C THR A 57 -2.27 -6.38 2.12
N VAL A 58 -3.22 -5.49 1.82
CA VAL A 58 -3.69 -5.25 0.45
C VAL A 58 -2.56 -4.70 -0.42
N SER A 59 -1.83 -3.69 0.04
CA SER A 59 -0.72 -3.10 -0.71
C SER A 59 0.41 -4.10 -0.94
N LEU A 60 0.73 -4.93 0.05
CA LEU A 60 1.73 -6.00 -0.09
C LEU A 60 1.28 -7.05 -1.11
N ILE A 61 0.02 -7.48 -1.09
CA ILE A 61 -0.53 -8.41 -2.09
C ILE A 61 -0.45 -7.80 -3.50
N VAL A 62 -0.82 -6.52 -3.66
CA VAL A 62 -0.79 -5.83 -4.95
C VAL A 62 0.65 -5.71 -5.46
N PHE A 63 1.59 -5.22 -4.64
CA PHE A 63 2.98 -5.05 -5.06
C PHE A 63 3.66 -6.39 -5.34
N LEU A 64 3.43 -7.41 -4.53
CA LEU A 64 4.01 -8.74 -4.71
C LEU A 64 3.39 -9.43 -5.94
N GLY A 65 2.07 -9.33 -6.12
CA GLY A 65 1.37 -9.86 -7.29
C GLY A 65 1.82 -9.19 -8.59
N ALA A 66 1.99 -7.87 -8.59
CA ALA A 66 2.54 -7.13 -9.72
C ALA A 66 3.99 -7.54 -10.01
N PHE A 67 4.83 -7.66 -8.99
CA PHE A 67 6.21 -8.10 -9.12
C PHE A 67 6.31 -9.50 -9.76
N ILE A 68 5.52 -10.46 -9.27
CA ILE A 68 5.48 -11.83 -9.81
C ILE A 68 5.02 -11.80 -11.27
N THR A 69 3.97 -11.05 -11.58
CA THR A 69 3.45 -10.93 -12.95
C THR A 69 4.53 -10.47 -13.92
N VAL A 70 5.30 -9.44 -13.54
CA VAL A 70 6.38 -8.91 -14.36
C VAL A 70 7.56 -9.86 -14.43
N GLN A 71 8.00 -10.42 -13.29
CA GLN A 71 9.19 -11.28 -13.19
C GLN A 71 9.04 -12.58 -13.99
N PHE A 72 7.84 -13.16 -14.00
CA PHE A 72 7.55 -14.40 -14.71
C PHE A 72 6.94 -14.19 -16.10
N ASN A 73 6.85 -12.92 -16.55
CA ASN A 73 6.26 -12.55 -17.84
C ASN A 73 4.87 -13.19 -18.06
N ILE A 74 4.05 -13.20 -17.01
CA ILE A 74 2.76 -13.88 -17.03
C ILE A 74 1.82 -13.17 -18.01
N LYS A 75 1.17 -13.95 -18.87
CA LYS A 75 0.19 -13.41 -19.83
C LYS A 75 -1.00 -12.80 -19.10
N TRP A 76 -1.45 -11.64 -19.56
CA TRP A 76 -2.65 -10.96 -19.05
C TRP A 76 -3.91 -11.82 -19.07
N GLU A 77 -3.98 -12.78 -19.99
CA GLU A 77 -5.05 -13.80 -20.08
C GLU A 77 -5.17 -14.65 -18.82
N ILE A 78 -4.09 -14.83 -18.05
CA ILE A 78 -4.07 -15.57 -16.78
C ILE A 78 -4.25 -14.61 -15.61
N VAL A 79 -3.62 -13.43 -15.69
CA VAL A 79 -3.67 -12.42 -14.62
C VAL A 79 -5.10 -11.93 -14.40
N LEU A 80 -5.82 -11.56 -15.47
CA LEU A 80 -7.17 -11.01 -15.36
C LEU A 80 -8.15 -11.97 -14.66
N PRO A 81 -8.29 -13.25 -15.08
CA PRO A 81 -9.17 -14.19 -14.39
C PRO A 81 -8.81 -14.39 -12.92
N VAL A 82 -7.52 -14.48 -12.59
CA VAL A 82 -7.07 -14.62 -11.20
C VAL A 82 -7.44 -13.38 -10.39
N LEU A 83 -7.23 -12.18 -10.95
CA LEU A 83 -7.51 -10.91 -10.28
C LEU A 83 -9.02 -10.74 -10.04
N PHE A 84 -9.86 -11.07 -11.04
CA PHE A 84 -11.32 -11.07 -10.87
C PHE A 84 -11.80 -12.13 -9.88
N THR A 85 -11.19 -13.32 -9.88
CA THR A 85 -11.54 -14.39 -8.94
C THR A 85 -11.21 -13.96 -7.51
N LEU A 86 -10.00 -13.44 -7.29
CA LEU A 86 -9.59 -12.92 -5.98
C LEU A 86 -10.44 -11.73 -5.54
N GLY A 87 -10.74 -10.80 -6.45
CA GLY A 87 -11.61 -9.66 -6.18
C GLY A 87 -13.04 -10.08 -5.81
N GLY A 88 -13.61 -11.05 -6.54
CA GLY A 88 -14.92 -11.61 -6.24
C GLY A 88 -14.95 -12.34 -4.90
N ILE A 89 -13.93 -13.15 -4.61
CA ILE A 89 -13.76 -13.79 -3.30
C ILE A 89 -13.66 -12.75 -2.19
N TYR A 90 -12.85 -11.70 -2.39
CA TYR A 90 -12.69 -10.62 -1.43
C TYR A 90 -14.01 -9.90 -1.13
N VAL A 91 -14.75 -9.48 -2.15
CA VAL A 91 -16.06 -8.82 -1.99
C VAL A 91 -17.03 -9.76 -1.28
N PHE A 92 -17.05 -11.03 -1.65
CA PHE A 92 -17.88 -12.04 -0.99
C PHE A 92 -17.54 -12.15 0.51
N PHE A 93 -16.28 -12.27 0.88
CA PHE A 93 -15.89 -12.34 2.29
C PHE A 93 -16.15 -11.03 3.03
N LYS A 94 -15.94 -9.86 2.40
CA LYS A 94 -16.27 -8.57 2.99
C LYS A 94 -17.77 -8.45 3.26
N GLU A 95 -18.61 -8.84 2.32
CA GLU A 95 -20.07 -8.75 2.47
C GLU A 95 -20.59 -9.73 3.52
N PHE A 96 -20.05 -10.95 3.58
CA PHE A 96 -20.54 -12.00 4.47
C PHE A 96 -19.90 -12.00 5.88
N PHE A 97 -18.70 -11.45 6.03
CA PHE A 97 -17.93 -11.51 7.28
C PHE A 97 -17.36 -10.15 7.73
N GLY A 98 -17.54 -9.08 6.95
CA GLY A 98 -17.00 -7.76 7.25
C GLY A 98 -17.76 -7.05 8.38
N PRO A 99 -17.05 -6.51 9.39
CA PRO A 99 -17.65 -5.58 10.35
C PRO A 99 -18.16 -4.32 9.63
N LYS A 100 -19.37 -3.86 9.95
CA LYS A 100 -20.06 -2.73 9.31
C LYS A 100 -19.40 -1.35 9.54
N ASP A 101 -18.35 -1.28 10.35
CA ASP A 101 -18.02 -0.03 11.06
C ASP A 101 -16.73 0.65 10.57
N ILE A 102 -16.00 0.09 9.59
CA ILE A 102 -14.65 0.57 9.22
C ILE A 102 -14.68 1.58 8.05
N GLU A 103 -15.78 1.69 7.31
CA GLU A 103 -15.88 2.60 6.16
C GLU A 103 -16.23 4.05 6.53
N GLU A 104 -16.82 4.30 7.70
CA GLU A 104 -17.26 5.66 8.08
C GLU A 104 -16.12 6.50 8.69
N GLU A 105 -15.21 5.89 9.46
CA GLU A 105 -14.15 6.63 10.18
C GLU A 105 -13.04 7.17 9.25
N ASP A 106 -12.66 6.43 8.20
CA ASP A 106 -11.61 6.84 7.24
C ASP A 106 -12.12 7.91 6.24
N ILE A 107 -13.42 7.95 5.92
CA ILE A 107 -14.01 8.98 5.05
C ILE A 107 -14.19 10.30 5.82
N GLU A 108 -14.49 10.25 7.12
CA GLU A 108 -14.63 11.44 7.96
C GLU A 108 -13.29 12.10 8.32
N GLU A 109 -12.21 11.33 8.53
CA GLU A 109 -10.87 11.88 8.78
C GLU A 109 -10.33 12.68 7.57
N ASP A 110 -10.48 12.16 6.35
CA ASP A 110 -10.03 12.87 5.13
C ASP A 110 -10.88 14.14 4.90
N LYS A 111 -12.19 14.09 5.15
CA LYS A 111 -13.08 15.25 5.02
C LYS A 111 -12.78 16.36 6.02
N ASN A 112 -12.44 16.00 7.26
CA ASN A 112 -12.11 16.98 8.30
C ASN A 112 -10.75 17.65 8.05
N HIS A 113 -9.77 16.90 7.51
CA HIS A 113 -8.47 17.45 7.12
C HIS A 113 -8.59 18.44 5.95
N GLU A 114 -9.46 18.18 4.96
CA GLU A 114 -9.71 19.13 3.85
C GLU A 114 -10.36 20.44 4.33
N ILE A 115 -11.22 20.39 5.35
CA ILE A 115 -11.88 21.57 5.92
C ILE A 115 -10.91 22.42 6.77
N GLU A 116 -9.97 21.80 7.49
CA GLU A 116 -8.91 22.54 8.21
C GLU A 116 -7.95 23.25 7.25
N GLU A 117 -7.56 22.62 6.14
CA GLU A 117 -6.64 23.22 5.16
C GLU A 117 -7.28 24.38 4.37
N GLU A 118 -8.59 24.35 4.09
CA GLU A 118 -9.29 25.48 3.46
C GLU A 118 -9.52 26.67 4.41
N GLY A 119 -9.58 26.44 5.72
CA GLY A 119 -9.73 27.48 6.74
C GLY A 119 -8.45 28.29 6.97
N GLU A 120 -7.29 27.63 6.95
CA GLU A 120 -5.99 28.27 7.16
C GLU A 120 -5.56 29.19 5.99
N HIS A 121 -6.15 29.03 4.80
CA HIS A 121 -5.76 29.79 3.61
C HIS A 121 -6.55 31.10 3.41
N LYS A 122 -7.52 31.40 4.29
CA LYS A 122 -8.42 32.57 4.20
C LYS A 122 -8.15 33.69 5.22
N ASP A 123 -7.12 33.57 6.05
CA ASP A 123 -6.67 34.63 6.98
C ASP A 123 -5.37 35.32 6.52
#